data_AF-A0A938TY22-F1
#
_entry.id   AF-A0A938TY22-F1
#
_cell.length_a   1.000
_cell.length_b   1.000
_cell.length_c   1.000
_cell.angle_alpha   90.00
_cell.angle_beta   90.00
_cell.angle_gamma   90.00
#
_symmetry.space_group_name_H-M   'P 1'
#
loop_
_entity.id
_entity.type
_entity.pdbx_description
1 polymer ?
#
loop_
_entity_poly.entity_id
_entity_poly.type
_entity_poly.pdbx_seq_one_letter_code
_entity_poly.pdbx_strand_id
1 'polypeptide(L)'
;MKHTISILIAWILWIHTQAPKTDSWTQISGFVGEKQCIENLDEKLGTWKAFKDARFNGNSVTFAGSKTTVTYLCLPENEAPRKAEARKRPPAKR
;
A
#
# COMPACT_ATOMS: atom_id res chain seq x y z
N MET A 1 28.98 -9.24 26.51
CA MET A 1 28.15 -9.84 25.44
C MET A 1 27.69 -8.71 24.54
N LYS A 2 28.22 -8.60 23.31
CA LYS A 2 27.84 -7.53 22.38
C LYS A 2 26.47 -7.90 21.80
N HIS A 3 25.41 -7.24 22.26
CA HIS A 3 24.09 -7.36 21.64
C HIS A 3 24.14 -6.61 20.31
N THR A 4 24.41 -7.33 19.23
CA THR A 4 24.21 -6.83 17.88
C THR A 4 22.69 -6.73 17.69
N ILE A 5 22.13 -5.56 17.99
CA ILE A 5 20.75 -5.23 17.64
C ILE A 5 20.74 -5.12 16.12
N SER A 6 20.52 -6.25 15.44
CA SER A 6 20.11 -6.23 14.04
C SER A 6 18.75 -5.57 13.99
N ILE A 7 18.72 -4.30 13.58
CA ILE A 7 17.49 -3.57 13.31
C ILE A 7 16.83 -4.28 12.13
N LEU A 8 15.92 -5.19 12.42
CA LEU A 8 15.04 -5.79 11.42
C LEU A 8 14.10 -4.68 10.97
N ILE A 9 14.38 -4.09 9.81
CA ILE A 9 13.50 -3.08 9.21
C ILE A 9 12.21 -3.80 8.82
N ALA A 10 11.16 -3.60 9.63
CA ALA A 10 9.86 -4.15 9.33
C ALA A 10 9.29 -3.48 8.07
N TRP A 11 8.60 -4.24 7.24
CA TRP A 11 7.92 -3.76 6.04
C TRP A 11 6.42 -3.71 6.30
N ILE A 12 5.82 -2.55 6.12
CA ILE A 12 4.41 -2.30 6.38
C ILE A 12 3.64 -2.33 5.06
N LEU A 13 2.53 -3.10 5.03
CA LEU A 13 1.55 -3.01 3.96
C LEU A 13 0.55 -1.90 4.25
N TRP A 14 0.60 -0.87 3.41
CA TRP A 14 -0.32 0.26 3.41
C TRP A 14 -1.41 0.06 2.36
N ILE A 15 -2.63 0.42 2.74
CA ILE A 15 -3.78 0.55 1.86
C ILE A 15 -4.11 2.03 1.74
N HIS A 16 -4.07 2.55 0.53
CA HIS A 16 -4.69 3.81 0.19
C HIS A 16 -6.10 3.56 -0.32
N THR A 17 -7.11 4.13 0.33
CA THR A 17 -8.49 4.08 -0.14
C THR A 17 -8.93 5.49 -0.51
N GLN A 18 -9.17 5.69 -1.79
CA GLN A 18 -9.65 6.93 -2.38
C GLN A 18 -11.06 6.71 -2.93
N ALA A 19 -12.04 7.35 -2.31
CA ALA A 19 -13.43 7.38 -2.77
C ALA A 19 -13.85 8.86 -3.00
N PRO A 20 -15.00 9.13 -3.62
CA PRO A 20 -15.38 10.48 -4.05
C PRO A 20 -15.38 11.56 -2.96
N LYS A 21 -15.50 11.18 -1.68
CA LYS A 21 -15.51 12.08 -0.53
C LYS A 21 -14.47 11.72 0.54
N THR A 22 -13.71 10.67 0.36
CA THR A 22 -12.84 10.13 1.41
C THR A 22 -11.51 9.69 0.83
N ASP A 23 -10.43 10.14 1.44
CA ASP A 23 -9.07 9.78 1.08
C ASP A 23 -8.37 9.37 2.37
N SER A 24 -7.95 8.11 2.44
CA SER A 24 -7.47 7.54 3.70
C SER A 24 -6.35 6.53 3.47
N TRP A 25 -5.40 6.51 4.39
CA TRP A 25 -4.32 5.54 4.44
C TRP A 25 -4.50 4.67 5.68
N THR A 26 -4.52 3.36 5.47
CA THR A 26 -4.67 2.37 6.53
C THR A 26 -3.47 1.43 6.50
N GLN A 27 -2.87 1.19 7.65
CA GLN A 27 -1.84 0.17 7.82
C GLN A 27 -2.52 -1.17 8.14
N ILE A 28 -2.16 -2.24 7.41
CA ILE A 28 -2.67 -3.59 7.71
C ILE A 28 -1.79 -4.24 8.77
N SER A 29 -0.52 -4.49 8.43
CA SER A 29 0.41 -5.26 9.23
C SER A 29 1.86 -4.91 8.89
N GLY A 30 2.75 -5.10 9.86
CA GLY A 30 4.20 -5.12 9.66
C GLY A 30 4.68 -6.55 9.39
N PHE A 31 5.55 -6.70 8.40
CA PHE A 31 6.16 -7.93 7.91
C PHE A 31 7.66 -7.89 8.18
N VAL A 32 8.28 -9.05 8.35
CA VAL A 32 9.72 -9.13 8.68
C VAL A 32 10.60 -8.84 7.45
N GLY A 33 10.03 -8.83 6.24
CA GLY A 33 10.76 -8.45 5.03
C GLY A 33 9.86 -8.06 3.86
N GLU A 34 10.46 -7.42 2.86
CA GLU A 34 9.79 -6.94 1.64
C GLU A 34 9.02 -8.04 0.93
N LYS A 35 9.65 -9.21 0.76
CA LYS A 35 9.05 -10.36 0.07
C LYS A 35 7.73 -10.79 0.71
N GLN A 36 7.66 -10.87 2.04
CA GLN A 36 6.43 -11.23 2.76
C GLN A 36 5.34 -10.17 2.58
N CYS A 37 5.72 -8.89 2.53
CA CYS A 37 4.78 -7.81 2.26
C CYS A 37 4.21 -7.92 0.84
N ILE A 38 5.05 -8.19 -0.17
CA ILE A 38 4.63 -8.35 -1.56
C ILE A 38 3.72 -9.57 -1.72
N GLU A 39 4.05 -10.70 -1.11
CA GLU A 39 3.21 -11.91 -1.13
C GLU A 39 1.81 -11.63 -0.54
N ASN A 40 1.74 -10.89 0.57
CA ASN A 40 0.47 -10.48 1.16
C ASN A 40 -0.30 -9.49 0.28
N LEU A 41 0.41 -8.55 -0.36
CA LEU A 41 -0.19 -7.62 -1.32
C LEU A 41 -0.86 -8.39 -2.47
N ASP A 42 -0.17 -9.37 -3.06
CA ASP A 42 -0.70 -10.19 -4.14
C ASP A 42 -1.91 -11.03 -3.71
N GLU A 43 -1.90 -11.55 -2.48
CA GLU A 43 -3.06 -12.26 -1.91
C GLU A 43 -4.28 -11.33 -1.77
N LYS A 44 -4.09 -10.09 -1.31
CA LYS A 44 -5.16 -9.09 -1.23
C LYS A 44 -5.67 -8.74 -2.63
N LEU A 45 -4.79 -8.51 -3.60
CA LEU A 45 -5.19 -8.30 -5.00
C LEU A 45 -5.96 -9.50 -5.55
N GLY A 46 -5.53 -10.72 -5.22
CA GLY A 46 -6.22 -11.96 -5.57
C GLY A 46 -7.65 -12.01 -5.03
N THR A 47 -7.88 -11.55 -3.80
CA THR A 47 -9.21 -11.49 -3.19
C THR A 47 -10.17 -10.60 -4.00
N TRP A 48 -9.66 -9.49 -4.54
CA TRP A 48 -10.46 -8.59 -5.35
C TRP A 48 -10.85 -9.17 -6.71
N LYS A 49 -10.15 -10.20 -7.21
CA LYS A 49 -10.45 -10.79 -8.53
C LYS A 49 -11.83 -11.48 -8.55
N ALA A 50 -12.38 -11.81 -7.39
CA ALA A 50 -13.74 -12.31 -7.27
C ALA A 50 -14.81 -11.26 -7.63
N PHE A 51 -14.47 -9.97 -7.60
CA PHE A 51 -15.39 -8.88 -7.88
C PHE A 51 -15.34 -8.51 -9.37
N LYS A 52 -16.48 -8.63 -10.06
CA LYS A 52 -16.56 -8.38 -11.52
C LYS A 52 -16.41 -6.91 -11.90
N ASP A 53 -16.64 -6.00 -10.96
CA ASP A 53 -16.53 -4.55 -11.12
C ASP A 53 -15.16 -4.00 -10.73
N ALA A 54 -14.24 -4.86 -10.26
CA ALA A 54 -12.87 -4.53 -9.93
C ALA A 54 -12.01 -4.40 -11.20
N ARG A 55 -11.40 -3.22 -11.37
CA ARG A 55 -10.41 -2.94 -12.42
C ARG A 55 -9.03 -2.86 -11.79
N PHE A 56 -8.15 -3.77 -12.21
CA PHE A 56 -6.78 -3.83 -11.73
C PHE A 56 -5.87 -2.94 -12.57
N ASN A 57 -5.06 -2.13 -11.90
CA ASN A 57 -3.96 -1.39 -12.49
C ASN A 57 -2.72 -1.56 -11.60
N GLY A 58 -1.93 -2.59 -11.91
CA GLY A 58 -0.81 -3.03 -11.07
C GLY A 58 -1.28 -3.36 -9.65
N ASN A 59 -0.77 -2.61 -8.68
CA ASN A 59 -1.08 -2.69 -7.26
C ASN A 59 -2.30 -1.84 -6.82
N SER A 60 -3.10 -1.37 -7.78
CA SER A 60 -4.33 -0.63 -7.51
C SER A 60 -5.56 -1.36 -8.05
N VAL A 61 -6.67 -1.27 -7.32
CA VAL A 61 -7.97 -1.83 -7.67
C VAL A 61 -8.99 -0.70 -7.68
N THR A 62 -9.63 -0.47 -8.81
CA THR A 62 -10.69 0.54 -8.96
C THR A 62 -12.04 -0.15 -9.13
N PHE A 63 -12.97 0.15 -8.25
CA PHE A 63 -14.34 -0.36 -8.30
C PHE A 63 -15.21 0.61 -9.09
N ALA A 64 -15.70 0.16 -10.25
CA ALA A 64 -16.52 1.00 -11.12
C ALA A 64 -17.86 1.37 -10.48
N GLY A 65 -18.45 0.48 -9.66
CA GLY A 65 -19.74 0.71 -9.01
C GLY A 65 -19.69 1.81 -7.95
N SER A 66 -18.65 1.84 -7.13
CA SER A 66 -18.50 2.79 -6.01
C SER A 66 -17.61 3.99 -6.33
N LYS A 67 -16.91 3.98 -7.48
CA LYS A 67 -15.87 4.96 -7.83
C LYS A 67 -14.77 5.04 -6.75
N THR A 68 -14.50 3.91 -6.10
CA THR A 68 -13.47 3.78 -5.08
C THR A 68 -12.24 3.13 -5.68
N THR A 69 -11.08 3.72 -5.48
CA THR A 69 -9.78 3.16 -5.83
C THR A 69 -9.04 2.78 -4.56
N VAL A 70 -8.60 1.53 -4.51
CA VAL A 70 -7.82 0.94 -3.42
C VAL A 70 -6.42 0.64 -3.94
N THR A 71 -5.39 1.32 -3.44
CA THR A 71 -4.00 1.10 -3.84
C THR A 71 -3.21 0.48 -2.69
N TYR A 72 -2.43 -0.55 -3.00
CA TYR A 72 -1.58 -1.24 -2.03
C TYR A 72 -0.13 -0.81 -2.20
N LEU A 73 0.56 -0.58 -1.09
CA LEU A 73 1.95 -0.16 -1.06
C LEU A 73 2.71 -0.84 0.07
N CYS A 74 3.82 -1.49 -0.26
CA CYS A 74 4.78 -1.99 0.71
C CYS A 74 5.83 -0.92 0.96
N LEU A 75 5.95 -0.46 2.21
CA LEU A 75 6.99 0.49 2.62
C LEU A 75 7.69 -0.03 3.86
N PRO A 76 9.00 0.21 4.02
CA PRO A 76 9.67 -0.01 5.30
C PRO A 76 9.05 0.88 6.40
N GLU A 77 9.11 0.45 7.66
CA GLU A 77 8.41 1.11 8.77
C GLU A 77 8.86 2.56 9.03
N ASN A 78 10.06 2.90 8.57
CA ASN A 78 10.62 4.25 8.65
C ASN A 78 10.07 5.21 7.57
N GLU A 79 9.29 4.70 6.60
CA GLU A 79 8.67 5.47 5.53
C GLU A 79 7.16 5.58 5.71
N ALA A 80 6.68 6.82 5.84
CA ALA A 80 5.25 7.12 5.85
C ALA A 80 4.71 7.23 4.41
N PRO A 81 3.53 6.67 4.09
CA PRO A 81 2.99 6.61 2.73
C PRO A 81 2.75 8.00 2.12
N ARG A 82 2.33 8.99 2.94
CA ARG A 82 2.15 10.37 2.49
C ARG A 82 3.45 11.04 2.01
N LYS A 83 4.62 10.62 2.52
CA LYS A 83 5.92 11.12 2.04
C LYS A 83 6.36 10.41 0.76
N ALA A 84 6.00 9.13 0.59
CA ALA A 84 6.24 8.38 -0.64
C ALA A 84 5.39 8.94 -1.81
N GLU A 85 4.15 9.35 -1.54
CA GLU A 85 3.28 9.97 -2.55
C GLU A 85 3.78 11.36 -2.99
N ALA A 86 4.30 12.16 -2.04
CA ALA A 86 4.91 13.46 -2.33
C ALA A 86 6.17 13.35 -3.23
N ARG A 87 6.87 12.21 -3.24
CA ARG A 87 8.00 11.96 -4.15
C ARG A 87 7.56 11.56 -5.56
N LYS A 88 6.35 11.03 -5.76
CA LYS A 88 5.85 10.63 -7.09
C LYS A 88 5.08 11.74 -7.82
N ARG A 89 4.60 12.77 -7.12
CA ARG A 89 4.07 13.96 -7.79
C ARG A 89 5.24 14.87 -8.19
N PRO A 90 5.46 15.17 -9.49
CA PRO A 90 6.34 16.27 -9.85
C PRO A 90 5.83 17.54 -9.15
N PRO A 91 6.71 18.45 -8.71
CA PRO A 91 6.31 19.64 -7.99
C PRO A 91 5.25 20.38 -8.82
N ALA A 92 4.08 20.58 -8.22
CA ALA A 92 3.05 21.43 -8.81
C ALA A 92 3.69 22.80 -9.04
N LYS A 93 3.97 23.13 -10.31
CA LYS A 93 4.46 24.46 -10.69
C LYS A 93 3.40 25.45 -10.24
N ARG A 94 3.83 26.36 -9.37
CA ARG A 94 3.06 27.49 -8.87
C ARG A 94 2.91 28.55 -9.96
#